data_AF-A0A0F8ZT88-F1
#
_entry.id   AF-A0A0F8ZT88-F1
#
_cell.length_a   1.000
_cell.length_b   1.000
_cell.length_c   1.000
_cell.angle_alpha   90.00
_cell.angle_beta   90.00
_cell.angle_gamma   90.00
#
_symmetry.space_group_name_H-M   'P 1'
#
loop_
_entity.id
_entity.type
_entity.pdbx_description
1 polymer ?
#
loop_
_entity_poly.entity_id
_entity_poly.type
_entity_poly.pdbx_seq_one_letter_code
_entity_poly.pdbx_strand_id
1 'polypeptide(L)'
;AIRGKAGPDASHDVQAKNCAEAIRVADVLRRLFPKLELYVPAEHENFVQLAYDGGYLGEREILEIDCLIINNLDRVISYVPEGDELQGGRKIEYDHAVATNKPVCIFHKVEEAADYIEAQYRREQL
;
A
#
# COMPACT_ATOMS: atom_id res chain seq x y z
N ALA A 1 -1.14 7.92 13.62
CA ALA A 1 -2.32 7.06 13.48
C ALA A 1 -2.28 6.39 12.11
N ILE A 2 -1.80 5.14 12.06
CA ILE A 2 -1.78 4.28 10.86
C ILE A 2 -3.16 4.20 10.20
N ARG A 3 -4.20 4.18 11.03
CA ARG A 3 -5.62 3.94 10.68
C ARG A 3 -6.34 5.09 9.97
N GLY A 4 -5.61 6.03 9.35
CA GLY A 4 -6.17 7.10 8.52
C GLY A 4 -7.15 8.04 9.27
N LYS A 5 -8.18 8.52 8.56
CA LYS A 5 -9.21 9.48 9.05
C LYS A 5 -9.92 9.02 10.32
N ALA A 6 -10.06 7.70 10.50
CA ALA A 6 -10.75 7.10 11.63
C ALA A 6 -9.85 6.96 12.88
N GLY A 7 -8.53 7.14 12.74
CA GLY A 7 -7.62 7.17 13.88
C GLY A 7 -7.65 5.88 14.74
N PRO A 8 -7.31 5.96 16.04
CA PRO A 8 -7.35 4.80 16.94
C PRO A 8 -8.73 4.14 17.02
N ASP A 9 -9.80 4.86 16.68
CA ASP A 9 -11.20 4.40 16.71
C ASP A 9 -11.65 3.66 15.43
N ALA A 10 -10.77 3.47 14.43
CA ALA A 10 -11.12 2.67 13.27
C ALA A 10 -11.47 1.25 13.71
N SER A 11 -12.71 0.84 13.47
CA SER A 11 -13.15 -0.51 13.80
C SER A 11 -12.40 -1.53 12.94
N HIS A 12 -12.24 -2.73 13.47
CA HIS A 12 -11.64 -3.85 12.73
C HIS A 12 -12.38 -4.11 11.41
N ASP A 13 -13.69 -3.81 11.35
CA ASP A 13 -14.50 -3.94 10.13
C ASP A 13 -14.11 -2.94 9.03
N VAL A 14 -13.77 -1.70 9.40
CA VAL A 14 -13.32 -0.68 8.42
C VAL A 14 -11.95 -1.07 7.87
N GLN A 15 -11.04 -1.48 8.74
CA GLN A 15 -9.71 -1.95 8.33
C GLN A 15 -9.81 -3.18 7.43
N ALA A 16 -10.62 -4.18 7.81
CA ALA A 16 -10.85 -5.38 7.00
C ALA A 16 -11.40 -5.06 5.61
N LYS A 17 -12.34 -4.10 5.50
CA LYS A 17 -12.86 -3.65 4.20
C LYS A 17 -11.78 -2.98 3.35
N ASN A 18 -10.95 -2.13 3.95
CA ASN A 18 -9.85 -1.48 3.23
C ASN A 18 -8.83 -2.50 2.74
N CYS A 19 -8.47 -3.48 3.58
CA CYS A 19 -7.56 -4.56 3.20
C CYS A 19 -8.15 -5.41 2.08
N ALA A 20 -9.42 -5.81 2.18
CA ALA A 20 -10.10 -6.58 1.14
C ALA A 20 -10.12 -5.85 -0.20
N GLU A 21 -10.35 -4.53 -0.20
CA GLU A 21 -10.33 -3.73 -1.41
C GLU A 21 -8.92 -3.62 -2.01
N ALA A 22 -7.89 -3.41 -1.19
CA ALA A 22 -6.50 -3.39 -1.65
C ALA A 22 -6.09 -4.73 -2.29
N ILE A 23 -6.48 -5.86 -1.69
CA ILE A 23 -6.25 -7.21 -2.23
C ILE A 23 -6.99 -7.38 -3.56
N ARG A 24 -8.26 -6.96 -3.65
CA ARG A 24 -9.05 -7.03 -4.89
C ARG A 24 -8.38 -6.25 -6.02
N VAL A 25 -7.88 -5.05 -5.74
CA VAL A 25 -7.14 -4.22 -6.71
C VAL A 25 -5.87 -4.94 -7.15
N ALA A 26 -5.10 -5.48 -6.22
CA ALA A 26 -3.88 -6.23 -6.54
C ALA A 26 -4.16 -7.46 -7.41
N ASP A 27 -5.22 -8.21 -7.15
CA ASP A 27 -5.62 -9.37 -7.96
C ASP A 27 -5.96 -9.00 -9.40
N VAL A 28 -6.59 -7.84 -9.63
CA VAL A 28 -6.83 -7.33 -10.97
C VAL A 28 -5.51 -7.01 -11.66
N LEU A 29 -4.60 -6.30 -10.97
CA LEU A 29 -3.29 -5.94 -11.53
C LEU A 29 -2.43 -7.18 -11.85
N ARG A 30 -2.44 -8.21 -10.99
CA ARG A 30 -1.73 -9.48 -11.26
C ARG A 30 -2.26 -10.19 -12.50
N ARG A 31 -3.57 -10.11 -12.78
CA ARG A 31 -4.17 -10.69 -14.00
C ARG A 31 -3.78 -9.92 -15.25
N LEU A 32 -3.74 -8.58 -15.16
CA LEU A 32 -3.34 -7.71 -16.26
C LEU A 32 -1.83 -7.79 -16.54
N PHE A 33 -1.01 -7.96 -15.50
CA PHE A 33 0.45 -7.99 -15.57
C PHE A 33 1.01 -9.24 -14.87
N PRO A 34 0.93 -10.44 -15.47
CA PRO A 34 1.32 -11.70 -14.81
C PRO A 34 2.80 -11.81 -14.43
N LYS A 35 3.66 -10.92 -14.95
CA LYS A 35 5.09 -10.85 -14.64
C LYS A 35 5.42 -9.79 -13.60
N LEU A 36 4.43 -9.02 -13.13
CA LEU A 36 4.62 -8.01 -12.11
C LEU A 36 4.66 -8.68 -10.74
N GLU A 37 5.74 -8.46 -10.00
CA GLU A 37 5.82 -8.84 -8.59
C GLU A 37 5.19 -7.73 -7.75
N LEU A 38 4.11 -8.07 -7.04
CA LEU A 38 3.38 -7.14 -6.18
C LEU A 38 3.45 -7.59 -4.73
N TYR A 39 4.08 -6.77 -3.90
CA TYR A 39 3.94 -6.82 -2.46
C TYR A 39 2.73 -5.99 -2.03
N VAL A 40 1.83 -6.58 -1.23
CA VAL A 40 0.58 -5.95 -0.79
C VAL A 40 0.48 -6.08 0.73
N PRO A 41 0.69 -4.99 1.51
CA PRO A 41 0.65 -5.05 2.98
C PRO A 41 -0.64 -5.68 3.54
N ALA A 42 -1.78 -5.41 2.89
CA ALA A 42 -3.08 -5.95 3.27
C ALA A 42 -3.16 -7.49 3.30
N GLU A 43 -2.31 -8.20 2.54
CA GLU A 43 -2.24 -9.68 2.56
C GLU A 43 -1.59 -10.22 3.85
N HIS A 44 -0.89 -9.36 4.59
CA HIS A 44 -0.17 -9.70 5.81
C HIS A 44 -0.83 -9.14 7.08
N GLU A 45 -1.98 -8.46 6.93
CA GLU A 45 -2.68 -7.75 8.01
C GLU A 45 -2.97 -8.65 9.22
N ASN A 46 -3.35 -9.91 9.02
CA ASN A 46 -3.66 -10.82 10.14
C ASN A 46 -2.43 -11.02 11.07
N PHE A 47 -1.23 -11.13 10.50
CA PHE A 47 -0.01 -11.23 11.30
C PHE A 47 0.27 -9.93 12.06
N VAL A 48 0.18 -8.80 11.35
CA VAL A 48 0.43 -7.46 11.92
C VAL A 48 -0.52 -7.17 13.07
N GLN A 49 -1.82 -7.43 12.88
CA GLN A 49 -2.85 -7.22 13.88
C GLN A 49 -2.66 -8.14 15.11
N LEU A 50 -2.37 -9.42 14.92
CA LEU A 50 -2.07 -10.34 16.04
C LEU A 50 -0.81 -9.94 16.81
N ALA A 51 0.23 -9.46 16.12
CA ALA A 51 1.46 -8.98 16.75
C ALA A 51 1.23 -7.68 17.53
N TYR A 52 0.42 -6.77 17.00
CA TYR A 52 0.02 -5.54 17.67
C TYR A 52 -0.82 -5.80 18.93
N ASP A 53 -1.89 -6.61 18.80
CA ASP A 53 -2.78 -6.95 19.92
C ASP A 53 -2.07 -7.76 21.01
N GLY A 54 -1.08 -8.57 20.62
CA GLY A 54 -0.21 -9.30 21.55
C GLY A 54 0.87 -8.44 22.22
N GLY A 55 1.01 -7.17 21.84
CA GLY A 55 2.03 -6.25 22.37
C GLY A 55 3.45 -6.54 21.89
N TYR A 56 3.63 -7.34 20.84
CA TYR A 56 4.93 -7.67 20.25
C TYR A 56 5.44 -6.57 19.33
N LEU A 57 4.54 -5.82 18.70
CA LEU A 57 4.85 -4.66 17.85
C LEU A 57 3.97 -3.47 18.24
N GLY A 58 4.55 -2.27 18.26
CA GLY A 58 3.80 -1.02 18.36
C GLY A 58 3.54 -0.40 16.99
N GLU A 59 2.73 0.66 16.98
CA GLU A 59 2.39 1.43 15.77
C GLU A 59 3.65 1.90 15.03
N ARG A 60 4.65 2.37 15.79
CA ARG A 60 5.90 2.87 15.21
C ARG A 60 6.71 1.76 14.55
N GLU A 61 6.85 0.60 15.20
CA GLU A 61 7.59 -0.52 14.64
C GLU A 61 6.93 -1.05 13.36
N ILE A 62 5.60 -1.10 13.30
CA ILE A 62 4.86 -1.50 12.09
C ILE A 62 5.19 -0.57 10.92
N LEU A 63 5.06 0.74 11.13
CA LEU A 63 5.37 1.75 10.10
C LEU A 63 6.83 1.70 9.63
N GLU A 64 7.76 1.46 10.55
CA GLU A 64 9.18 1.33 10.23
C GLU A 64 9.44 0.10 9.35
N ILE A 65 8.79 -1.04 9.65
CA ILE A 65 8.88 -2.26 8.85
C ILE A 65 8.34 -2.00 7.43
N ASP A 66 7.19 -1.34 7.28
CA ASP A 66 6.63 -1.00 5.97
C ASP A 66 7.60 -0.12 5.16
N CYS A 67 8.24 0.86 5.80
CA CYS A 67 9.27 1.69 5.16
C CYS A 67 10.52 0.88 4.76
N LEU A 68 10.94 -0.09 5.58
CA LEU A 68 12.03 -1.00 5.26
C LEU A 68 11.70 -1.91 4.07
N ILE A 69 10.44 -2.35 3.95
CA ILE A 69 9.98 -3.11 2.79
C ILE A 69 10.06 -2.25 1.52
N ILE A 70 9.57 -1.01 1.57
CA ILE A 70 9.63 -0.06 0.44
C ILE A 70 11.05 0.12 -0.09
N ASN A 71 12.06 0.13 0.78
CA ASN A 71 13.47 0.25 0.36
C ASN A 71 13.91 -0.87 -0.60
N ASN A 72 13.33 -2.06 -0.47
CA ASN A 72 13.64 -3.24 -1.27
C ASN A 72 12.79 -3.38 -2.53
N LEU A 73 11.83 -2.48 -2.76
CA LEU A 73 10.95 -2.49 -3.93
C LEU A 73 11.41 -1.45 -4.96
N ASP A 74 11.12 -1.69 -6.24
CA ASP A 74 11.49 -0.75 -7.30
C ASP A 74 10.64 0.52 -7.28
N ARG A 75 9.36 0.39 -6.93
CA ARG A 75 8.33 1.42 -7.07
C ARG A 75 7.24 1.25 -6.02
N VAL A 76 6.51 2.34 -5.76
CA VAL A 76 5.31 2.32 -4.92
C VAL A 76 4.09 2.75 -5.73
N ILE A 77 3.01 1.99 -5.65
CA ILE A 77 1.69 2.39 -6.16
C ILE A 77 0.74 2.48 -4.96
N SER A 78 0.04 3.60 -4.82
CA SER A 78 -0.78 3.89 -3.65
C SER A 78 -2.23 4.13 -4.05
N TYR A 79 -3.11 3.21 -3.65
CA TYR A 79 -4.55 3.33 -3.90
C TYR A 79 -5.18 4.32 -2.92
N VAL A 80 -5.75 5.40 -3.44
CA VAL A 80 -6.52 6.40 -2.68
C VAL A 80 -7.89 6.50 -3.35
N PRO A 81 -8.95 5.82 -2.85
CA PRO A 81 -10.25 5.86 -3.52
C PRO A 81 -10.81 7.29 -3.59
N GLU A 82 -11.70 7.54 -4.55
CA GLU A 82 -12.32 8.86 -4.73
C GLU A 82 -13.05 9.30 -3.45
N GLY A 83 -12.77 10.51 -2.97
CA GLY A 83 -13.28 11.02 -1.69
C GLY A 83 -12.43 10.67 -0.46
N ASP A 84 -11.37 9.87 -0.60
CA ASP A 84 -10.34 9.67 0.42
C ASP A 84 -9.10 10.52 0.12
N GLU A 85 -8.18 10.58 1.09
CA GLU A 85 -6.97 11.38 1.03
C GLU A 85 -5.73 10.55 1.33
N LEU A 86 -4.57 11.07 0.94
CA LEU A 86 -3.28 10.53 1.32
C LEU A 86 -2.99 10.92 2.78
N GLN A 87 -3.28 10.00 3.72
CA GLN A 87 -3.20 10.25 5.15
C GLN A 87 -2.83 8.97 5.93
N GLY A 88 -2.54 9.13 7.23
CA GLY A 88 -2.20 8.00 8.11
C GLY A 88 -0.95 7.24 7.64
N GLY A 89 -0.97 5.90 7.73
CA GLY A 89 0.15 5.06 7.30
C GLY A 89 0.53 5.26 5.83
N ARG A 90 -0.47 5.36 4.95
CA ARG A 90 -0.29 5.60 3.51
C ARG A 90 0.51 6.87 3.22
N LYS A 91 0.30 7.94 3.99
CA LYS A 91 1.07 9.19 3.83
C LYS A 91 2.52 9.01 4.28
N ILE A 92 2.75 8.29 5.38
CA ILE A 92 4.09 8.02 5.89
C ILE A 92 4.89 7.21 4.87
N GLU A 93 4.28 6.15 4.33
CA GLU A 93 4.87 5.33 3.26
C GLU A 93 5.17 6.15 2.00
N TYR A 94 4.24 7.00 1.58
CA TYR A 94 4.44 7.91 0.45
C TYR A 94 5.61 8.87 0.69
N ASP A 95 5.63 9.53 1.86
CA ASP A 95 6.68 10.49 2.21
C ASP A 95 8.05 9.79 2.26
N HIS A 96 8.11 8.57 2.80
CA HIS A 96 9.32 7.74 2.84
C HIS A 96 9.79 7.35 1.44
N ALA A 97 8.89 6.90 0.57
CA ALA A 97 9.20 6.57 -0.82
C ALA A 97 9.75 7.78 -1.58
N VAL A 98 9.13 8.96 -1.42
CA VAL A 98 9.63 10.22 -2.00
C VAL A 98 11.01 10.57 -1.45
N ALA A 99 11.21 10.52 -0.12
CA ALA A 99 12.48 10.83 0.52
C ALA A 99 13.63 9.91 0.09
N THR A 100 13.31 8.66 -0.29
CA THR A 100 14.27 7.65 -0.75
C THR A 100 14.38 7.57 -2.28
N ASN A 101 13.79 8.54 -3.00
CA ASN A 101 13.76 8.63 -4.47
C ASN A 101 13.14 7.40 -5.16
N LYS A 102 12.22 6.71 -4.49
CA LYS A 102 11.41 5.65 -5.10
C LYS A 102 10.31 6.29 -5.95
N PRO A 103 10.11 5.87 -7.22
CA PRO A 103 8.99 6.32 -8.01
C PRO A 103 7.66 5.96 -7.34
N VAL A 104 6.78 6.95 -7.21
CA VAL A 104 5.45 6.77 -6.61
C VAL A 104 4.35 7.14 -7.60
N CYS A 105 3.33 6.30 -7.70
CA CYS A 105 2.09 6.60 -8.39
C CYS A 105 0.93 6.55 -7.40
N ILE A 106 0.15 7.61 -7.32
CA ILE A 106 -1.13 7.64 -6.61
C ILE A 106 -2.22 7.41 -7.64
N PHE A 107 -3.18 6.54 -7.31
CA PHE A 107 -4.29 6.23 -8.20
C PHE A 107 -5.60 6.08 -7.43
N HIS A 108 -6.69 6.43 -8.10
CA HIS A 108 -8.05 6.38 -7.58
C HIS A 108 -8.87 5.27 -8.22
N LYS A 109 -8.46 4.79 -9.40
CA LYS A 109 -9.10 3.73 -10.16
C LYS A 109 -8.06 2.75 -10.67
N VAL A 110 -8.43 1.48 -10.81
CA VAL A 110 -7.47 0.42 -11.18
C VAL A 110 -6.88 0.65 -12.57
N GLU A 111 -7.65 1.24 -13.46
CA GLU A 111 -7.24 1.63 -14.81
C GLU A 111 -6.05 2.60 -14.78
N GLU A 112 -6.04 3.56 -13.85
CA GLU A 112 -4.93 4.52 -13.72
C GLU A 112 -3.63 3.84 -13.28
N ALA A 113 -3.71 2.86 -12.37
CA ALA A 113 -2.56 2.04 -11.99
C ALA A 113 -2.07 1.19 -13.16
N ALA A 114 -2.99 0.63 -13.94
CA ALA A 114 -2.65 -0.18 -15.11
C ALA A 114 -1.94 0.66 -16.18
N ASP A 115 -2.45 1.85 -16.50
CA ASP A 115 -1.82 2.78 -17.43
C ASP A 115 -0.40 3.17 -16.98
N TYR A 116 -0.22 3.43 -15.68
CA TYR A 116 1.10 3.73 -15.11
C TYR A 116 2.07 2.56 -15.28
N ILE A 117 1.66 1.34 -14.93
CA ILE A 117 2.48 0.12 -15.03
C ILE A 117 2.85 -0.15 -16.49
N GLU A 118 1.89 -0.08 -17.41
CA GLU A 118 2.14 -0.30 -18.84
C GLU A 118 3.16 0.72 -19.38
N ALA A 119 3.04 1.99 -18.99
CA ALA A 119 4.00 3.02 -19.37
C ALA A 119 5.41 2.73 -18.84
N GLN A 120 5.58 2.07 -17.69
CA GLN A 120 6.90 1.66 -17.19
C GLN A 120 7.49 0.51 -17.99
N TYR A 121 6.72 -0.54 -18.28
CA TYR A 121 7.18 -1.67 -19.09
C TYR A 121 7.70 -1.22 -20.46
N ARG A 122 7.02 -0.27 -21.11
CA ARG A 122 7.46 0.26 -22.41
C ARG A 122 8.79 1.01 -22.32
N ARG A 123 9.08 1.68 -21.21
CA ARG A 123 10.37 2.37 -21.00
C ARG A 123 11.52 1.41 -20.79
N GLU A 124 11.28 0.28 -20.16
CA GLU A 124 12.31 -0.73 -19.85
C GLU A 124 12.68 -1.59 -21.07
N GLN A 125 11.88 -1.52 -22.15
CA GLN A 125 12.16 -2.18 -23.44
C GLN A 125 12.88 -1.28 -24.45
N LEU A 126 13.09 0.01 -24.13
CA LEU A 126 13.79 1.00 -24.95
C LEU A 126 15.23 1.18 -24.46
#